data_AF-A0A833LVV2-F1
#
_entry.id   AF-A0A833LVV2-F1
#
_cell.length_a   1.000
_cell.length_b   1.000
_cell.length_c   1.000
_cell.angle_alpha   90.00
_cell.angle_beta   90.00
_cell.angle_gamma   90.00
#
_symmetry.space_group_name_H-M   'P 1'
#
loop_
_entity.id
_entity.type
_entity.pdbx_description
1 polymer ?
#
loop_
_entity_poly.entity_id
_entity_poly.type
_entity_poly.pdbx_seq_one_letter_code
_entity_poly.pdbx_strand_id
1 'polypeptide(L)'
;MESLALNGIRHLADLAIYGMAGLAAAYYYYTHQKKELPGGFWGAAFVAIIGAVLITMLAGLEAWFIRLVSWLMQPKFGDVLLVRVNLITAVIGAFLFVYILNRINQNRTRR
;
A
#
# COMPACT_ATOMS: atom_id res chain seq x y z
N MET A 1 -6.66 -29.89 4.30
CA MET A 1 -5.93 -28.98 5.22
C MET A 1 -4.90 -28.12 4.49
N GLU A 2 -4.26 -28.60 3.42
CA GLU A 2 -3.31 -27.82 2.62
C GLU A 2 -3.87 -26.50 2.06
N SER A 3 -5.14 -26.46 1.66
CA SER A 3 -5.77 -25.24 1.12
C SER A 3 -5.92 -24.12 2.16
N LEU A 4 -6.14 -24.45 3.44
CA LEU A 4 -6.26 -23.46 4.51
C LEU A 4 -4.90 -22.88 4.90
N ALA A 5 -3.87 -23.72 5.00
CA ALA A 5 -2.51 -23.27 5.28
C ALA A 5 -1.98 -22.35 4.17
N LEU A 6 -2.21 -22.71 2.91
CA LEU A 6 -1.77 -21.94 1.76
C LEU A 6 -2.50 -20.59 1.63
N ASN A 7 -3.80 -20.56 1.95
CA ASN A 7 -4.55 -19.30 2.03
C ASN A 7 -4.09 -18.42 3.20
N GLY A 8 -3.77 -19.02 4.36
CA GLY A 8 -3.21 -18.29 5.50
C GLY A 8 -1.89 -17.60 5.16
N ILE A 9 -0.96 -18.33 4.53
CA ILE A 9 0.34 -17.78 4.09
C ILE A 9 0.15 -16.64 3.10
N ARG A 10 -0.79 -16.78 2.15
CA ARG A 10 -1.12 -15.71 1.19
C ARG A 10 -1.61 -14.44 1.88
N HIS A 11 -2.53 -14.55 2.84
CA HIS A 11 -3.02 -13.38 3.58
C HIS A 11 -1.92 -12.70 4.41
N LEU A 12 -1.00 -13.48 4.99
CA LEU A 12 0.15 -12.94 5.70
C LEU A 12 1.10 -12.21 4.74
N ALA A 13 1.37 -12.76 3.56
CA ALA A 13 2.20 -12.12 2.55
C ALA A 13 1.58 -10.82 2.02
N ASP A 14 0.26 -10.83 1.78
CA ASP A 14 -0.50 -9.66 1.37
C ASP A 14 -0.43 -8.54 2.44
N LEU A 15 -0.61 -8.89 3.73
CA LEU A 15 -0.46 -7.96 4.85
C LEU A 15 0.97 -7.41 4.98
N ALA A 16 1.98 -8.27 4.81
CA ALA A 16 3.38 -7.85 4.86
C ALA A 16 3.69 -6.81 3.78
N ILE A 17 3.16 -6.99 2.57
CA ILE A 17 3.36 -6.05 1.46
C ILE A 17 2.70 -4.70 1.75
N TYR A 18 1.47 -4.68 2.24
CA TYR A 18 0.81 -3.42 2.63
C TYR A 18 1.57 -2.72 3.76
N GLY A 19 2.02 -3.48 4.76
CA GLY A 19 2.84 -2.98 5.86
C GLY A 19 4.14 -2.35 5.37
N MET A 20 4.90 -3.08 4.54
CA MET A 20 6.16 -2.59 3.98
C MET A 20 5.96 -1.36 3.09
N ALA A 21 4.95 -1.35 2.21
CA ALA A 21 4.65 -0.21 1.36
C ALA A 21 4.25 1.03 2.18
N GLY A 22 3.42 0.84 3.21
CA GLY A 22 3.01 1.90 4.12
C GLY A 22 4.15 2.47 4.95
N LEU A 23 4.99 1.60 5.52
CA LEU A 23 6.17 2.00 6.29
C LEU A 23 7.21 2.71 5.40
N ALA A 24 7.44 2.22 4.19
CA ALA A 24 8.34 2.86 3.23
C ALA A 24 7.84 4.26 2.84
N ALA A 25 6.54 4.42 2.58
CA ALA A 25 5.94 5.72 2.28
C ALA A 25 6.06 6.70 3.46
N ALA A 26 5.74 6.23 4.68
CA ALA A 26 5.87 7.04 5.88
C ALA A 26 7.32 7.44 6.16
N TYR A 27 8.27 6.50 6.00
CA TYR A 27 9.69 6.76 6.18
C TYR A 27 10.21 7.80 5.18
N TYR A 28 9.81 7.70 3.92
CA TYR A 28 10.17 8.66 2.89
C TYR A 28 9.68 10.08 3.23
N TYR A 29 8.41 10.24 3.57
CA TYR A 29 7.86 11.56 3.91
C TYR A 29 8.41 12.14 5.21
N TYR A 30 8.67 11.28 6.20
CA TYR A 30 9.22 11.69 7.49
C TYR A 30 10.70 12.11 7.37
N THR A 31 11.51 11.30 6.69
CA THR A 31 12.98 11.49 6.65
C THR A 31 13.42 12.43 5.54
N HIS A 32 12.89 12.27 4.33
CA HIS A 32 13.32 13.08 3.18
C HIS A 32 12.56 14.40 3.09
N GLN A 33 11.25 14.40 3.31
CA GLN A 33 10.48 15.63 3.19
C GLN A 33 10.40 16.44 4.50
N LYS A 34 10.91 15.90 5.63
CA LYS A 34 10.93 16.54 6.95
C LYS A 34 9.59 17.17 7.34
N LYS A 35 8.48 16.53 6.94
CA LYS A 35 7.15 17.09 7.15
C LYS A 35 6.60 16.66 8.49
N GLU A 36 6.09 17.63 9.23
CA GLU A 36 5.30 17.38 10.43
C GLU A 36 3.97 16.78 10.01
N LEU A 37 3.93 15.45 10.01
CA LEU A 37 2.71 14.67 9.77
C LEU A 37 1.95 14.55 11.10
N PRO A 38 0.61 14.65 11.09
CA PRO A 38 -0.18 14.45 12.30
C PRO A 38 0.01 13.01 12.83
N GLY A 39 0.47 12.89 14.08
CA GLY A 39 0.89 11.61 14.66
C GLY A 39 2.30 11.15 14.29
N GLY A 40 3.11 12.03 13.69
CA GLY A 40 4.49 11.76 13.32
C GLY A 40 4.64 10.62 12.31
N PHE A 41 5.74 9.89 12.42
CA PHE A 41 6.01 8.71 11.58
C PHE A 41 4.90 7.66 11.68
N TRP A 42 4.43 7.35 12.88
CA TRP A 42 3.44 6.29 13.11
C TRP A 42 2.04 6.64 12.61
N GLY A 43 1.62 7.91 12.77
CA GLY A 43 0.36 8.39 12.18
C GLY A 43 0.38 8.33 10.65
N ALA A 44 1.50 8.72 10.03
CA ALA A 44 1.68 8.61 8.60
C ALA A 44 1.72 7.15 8.13
N ALA A 45 2.40 6.25 8.86
CA ALA A 45 2.46 4.82 8.54
C ALA A 45 1.08 4.17 8.57
N PHE A 46 0.27 4.46 9.59
CA PHE A 46 -1.09 3.94 9.68
C PHE A 46 -1.96 4.38 8.49
N VAL A 47 -1.92 5.68 8.16
CA VAL A 47 -2.68 6.22 7.02
C VAL A 47 -2.16 5.68 5.68
N ALA A 48 -0.86 5.48 5.55
CA ALA A 48 -0.25 4.88 4.36
C ALA A 48 -0.69 3.42 4.15
N ILE A 49 -0.72 2.62 5.21
CA ILE A 49 -1.18 1.23 5.16
C ILE A 49 -2.65 1.18 4.71
N ILE A 50 -3.50 2.04 5.27
CA ILE A 50 -4.91 2.16 4.85
C ILE A 50 -5.00 2.53 3.36
N GLY A 51 -4.23 3.51 2.91
CA GLY A 51 -4.19 3.93 1.51
C GLY A 51 -3.75 2.81 0.56
N ALA A 52 -2.74 2.02 0.96
CA ALA A 52 -2.26 0.88 0.20
C ALA A 52 -3.36 -0.18 0.00
N VAL A 53 -4.11 -0.49 1.06
CA VAL A 53 -5.22 -1.44 1.03
C VAL A 53 -6.37 -0.91 0.17
N LEU A 54 -6.82 0.32 0.43
CA LEU A 54 -7.98 0.91 -0.28
C LEU A 54 -7.75 1.01 -1.78
N ILE A 55 -6.60 1.52 -2.21
CA ILE A 55 -6.29 1.68 -3.64
C ILE A 55 -6.10 0.32 -4.32
N THR A 56 -5.54 -0.66 -3.62
CA THR A 56 -5.43 -2.03 -4.17
C THR A 56 -6.80 -2.69 -4.31
N MET A 57 -7.71 -2.49 -3.35
CA MET A 57 -9.09 -2.97 -3.45
C MET A 57 -9.85 -2.29 -4.58
N LEU A 58 -9.73 -0.96 -4.70
CA LEU A 58 -10.38 -0.18 -5.76
C LEU A 58 -9.88 -0.57 -7.16
N ALA A 59 -8.57 -0.72 -7.33
CA ALA A 59 -7.97 -1.19 -8.58
C ALA A 59 -8.38 -2.63 -8.94
N GLY A 60 -8.74 -3.44 -7.94
CA GLY A 60 -9.25 -4.79 -8.14
C GLY A 60 -10.72 -4.87 -8.56
N LEU A 61 -11.54 -3.85 -8.27
CA LEU A 61 -12.98 -3.85 -8.50
C LEU A 61 -13.39 -3.72 -9.98
N GLU A 62 -12.64 -2.97 -10.80
CA GLU A 62 -13.07 -2.66 -12.18
C GLU A 62 -12.37 -3.43 -13.32
N ALA A 63 -11.46 -4.37 -13.03
CA ALA A 63 -10.81 -5.27 -14.00
C ALA A 63 -10.14 -4.66 -15.28
N TRP A 64 -10.28 -3.36 -15.58
CA TRP A 64 -9.63 -2.69 -16.72
C TRP A 64 -8.13 -2.54 -16.48
N PHE A 65 -7.73 -2.47 -15.21
CA PHE A 65 -6.34 -2.41 -14.78
C PHE A 65 -5.63 -3.77 -14.91
N ILE A 66 -6.36 -4.89 -14.79
CA ILE A 66 -5.81 -6.27 -14.75
C ILE A 66 -5.02 -6.61 -16.03
N ARG A 67 -5.37 -6.08 -17.20
CA ARG A 67 -4.59 -6.38 -18.43
C ARG A 67 -3.21 -5.75 -18.44
N LEU A 68 -3.13 -4.45 -18.15
CA LEU A 68 -1.86 -3.70 -18.20
C LEU A 68 -0.93 -4.07 -17.04
N VAL A 69 -1.53 -4.50 -15.93
CA VAL A 69 -0.85 -4.88 -14.70
C VAL A 69 -0.50 -6.36 -14.62
N SER A 70 -1.25 -7.26 -15.27
CA SER A 70 -0.83 -8.67 -15.37
C SER A 70 0.50 -8.83 -16.11
N TRP A 71 0.85 -7.88 -16.98
CA TRP A 71 2.14 -7.81 -17.65
C TRP A 71 3.28 -7.34 -16.74
N LEU A 72 2.97 -6.56 -15.69
CA LEU A 72 3.99 -5.88 -14.87
C LEU A 72 4.09 -6.39 -13.42
N MET A 73 3.11 -7.15 -12.90
CA MET A 73 2.89 -7.25 -11.44
C MET A 73 2.65 -8.65 -10.86
N GLN A 74 2.88 -9.72 -11.61
CA GLN A 74 2.80 -11.06 -11.03
C GLN A 74 4.19 -11.66 -10.97
N PRO A 75 4.88 -11.65 -9.80
CA PRO A 75 5.99 -12.58 -9.59
C PRO A 75 5.40 -14.00 -9.60
N LYS A 76 5.27 -14.57 -10.80
CA LYS A 76 4.84 -15.95 -11.02
C LYS A 76 6.07 -16.84 -10.84
N PHE A 77 6.11 -17.58 -9.74
CA PHE A 77 6.99 -18.74 -9.62
C PHE A 77 6.19 -19.98 -10.06
N GLY A 78 6.16 -20.24 -11.37
CA GLY A 78 5.27 -21.26 -11.96
C GLY A 78 3.80 -20.84 -12.00
N ASP A 79 2.87 -21.80 -11.81
CA ASP A 79 1.42 -21.57 -11.87
C ASP A 79 0.77 -21.10 -10.55
N VAL A 80 1.56 -20.88 -9.50
CA VAL A 80 1.06 -20.54 -8.17
C VAL A 80 1.22 -19.05 -7.89
N LEU A 81 0.10 -18.31 -7.82
CA LEU A 81 0.11 -16.96 -7.25
C LEU A 81 0.39 -17.04 -5.74
N LEU A 82 1.59 -16.61 -5.34
CA LEU A 82 1.99 -16.47 -3.92
C LEU A 82 1.48 -15.17 -3.29
N VAL A 83 1.41 -14.11 -4.08
CA VAL A 83 0.96 -12.78 -3.65
C VAL A 83 -0.15 -12.35 -4.60
N ARG A 84 -1.32 -12.04 -4.05
CA ARG A 84 -2.46 -11.53 -4.82
C ARG A 84 -2.49 -10.01 -4.86
N VAL A 85 -1.72 -9.38 -3.99
CA VAL A 85 -1.60 -7.93 -3.89
C VAL A 85 -0.78 -7.36 -5.02
N ASN A 86 -1.33 -6.32 -5.59
CA ASN A 86 -0.74 -5.61 -6.67
C ASN A 86 0.25 -4.55 -6.11
N LEU A 87 1.55 -4.89 -6.12
CA LEU A 87 2.63 -4.14 -5.44
C LEU A 87 2.66 -2.62 -5.75
N ILE A 88 2.71 -2.24 -7.03
CA ILE A 88 2.62 -0.87 -7.55
C ILE A 88 1.37 -0.16 -7.02
N THR A 89 0.17 -0.76 -7.02
CA THR A 89 -1.01 -0.07 -6.46
C THR A 89 -0.94 0.08 -4.96
N ALA A 90 -0.35 -0.88 -4.24
CA ALA A 90 -0.11 -0.76 -2.81
C ALA A 90 0.87 0.41 -2.54
N VAL A 91 1.96 0.52 -3.30
CA VAL A 91 2.93 1.62 -3.18
C VAL A 91 2.28 2.95 -3.57
N ILE A 92 1.60 3.04 -4.71
CA ILE A 92 0.91 4.26 -5.14
C ILE A 92 -0.11 4.69 -4.07
N GLY A 93 -0.92 3.76 -3.57
CA GLY A 93 -1.91 4.06 -2.55
C GLY A 93 -1.30 4.55 -1.24
N ALA A 94 -0.20 3.92 -0.80
CA ALA A 94 0.55 4.35 0.38
C ALA A 94 1.05 5.78 0.23
N PHE A 95 1.74 6.09 -0.87
CA PHE A 95 2.32 7.42 -1.10
C PHE A 95 1.24 8.49 -1.32
N LEU A 96 0.17 8.16 -2.05
CA LEU A 96 -0.95 9.07 -2.32
C LEU A 96 -1.63 9.51 -1.02
N PHE A 97 -1.90 8.57 -0.11
CA PHE A 97 -2.58 8.87 1.15
C PHE A 97 -1.71 9.70 2.10
N VAL A 98 -0.41 9.40 2.19
CA VAL A 98 0.51 10.23 2.97
C VAL A 98 0.62 11.64 2.38
N TYR A 99 0.64 11.76 1.05
CA TYR A 99 0.63 13.05 0.37
C TYR A 99 -0.63 13.86 0.69
N ILE A 100 -1.82 13.24 0.61
CA ILE A 100 -3.10 13.86 0.94
C ILE A 100 -3.12 14.30 2.39
N LEU A 101 -2.76 13.42 3.33
CA LEU A 101 -2.69 13.71 4.76
C LEU A 101 -1.81 14.93 5.03
N ASN A 102 -0.62 14.94 4.43
CA ASN A 102 0.30 16.06 4.54
C ASN A 102 -0.29 17.36 3.99
N ARG A 103 -0.93 17.30 2.82
CA ARG A 103 -1.54 18.47 2.17
C ARG A 103 -2.65 19.07 3.03
N ILE A 104 -3.48 18.22 3.65
CA ILE A 104 -4.53 18.64 4.57
C ILE A 104 -3.93 19.28 5.82
N ASN A 105 -2.88 18.68 6.41
CA ASN A 105 -2.25 19.22 7.62
C ASN A 105 -1.68 20.62 7.39
N GLN A 106 -0.93 20.82 6.29
CA GLN A 106 -0.33 22.12 5.96
C GLN A 106 -1.37 23.23 5.72
N ASN A 107 -2.57 22.88 5.21
CA ASN A 107 -3.65 23.85 5.06
C ASN A 107 -4.26 24.26 6.40
N ARG A 108 -4.15 23.42 7.44
CA ARG A 108 -4.67 23.70 8.78
C ARG A 108 -3.72 24.60 9.57
N THR A 109 -2.40 24.47 9.39
CA THR A 109 -1.40 25.31 10.07
C THR A 109 -1.31 26.73 9.52
N ARG A 110 -1.88 27.00 8.33
CA ARG A 110 -1.90 28.33 7.70
C ARG A 110 -3.12 29.18 8.08
N ARG A 111 -4.07 28.64 8.84
CA ARG A 111 -5.22 29.36 9.39
C ARG A 111 -5.01 29.57 10.88
#